data_AF-A0A6L5ETS0-F1
#
_entry.id   AF-A0A6L5ETS0-F1
#
_cell.length_a   1.000
_cell.length_b   1.000
_cell.length_c   1.000
_cell.angle_alpha   90.00
_cell.angle_beta   90.00
_cell.angle_gamma   90.00
#
_symmetry.space_group_name_H-M   'P 1'
#
loop_
_entity.id
_entity.type
_entity.pdbx_description
1 polymer ?
#
loop_
_entity_poly.entity_id
_entity_poly.type
_entity_poly.pdbx_seq_one_letter_code
_entity_poly.pdbx_strand_id
1 'polypeptide(L)'
;MGGEMATLPPLARRTRRNGRVARGHARTGGRDRGGTVPAFGRSRVLLLNTTFEPLTALPLRRAVVMLVCGKAEVVHGDPSGLLLHSETVTVPVPSVIRLHNHVRVPYRGTVPLTRSGLMHRDRYRCAYCGRKAETIDHVVPRSRGGQHTWQNCVACCTRCNHRKADRLLSELGWSLRTRPQAPRGPYWRLQAQVNDADPEWRLYLGDAVA
;
A
#
# COMPACT_ATOMS: atom_id res chain seq x y z
N MET A 1 -41.41 -42.30 -0.10
CA MET A 1 -41.05 -40.87 0.01
C MET A 1 -39.57 -40.77 -0.38
N GLY A 2 -39.15 -40.70 -1.64
CA GLY A 2 -39.76 -40.08 -2.82
C GLY A 2 -39.47 -38.57 -2.81
N GLY A 3 -38.37 -38.14 -3.44
CA GLY A 3 -37.97 -36.72 -3.58
C GLY A 3 -36.47 -36.59 -3.88
N GLU A 4 -36.02 -36.91 -5.09
CA GLU A 4 -35.78 -36.00 -6.24
C GLU A 4 -34.36 -35.40 -6.27
N MET A 5 -33.46 -36.11 -6.95
CA MET A 5 -32.21 -35.55 -7.50
C MET A 5 -32.57 -34.59 -8.64
N ALA A 6 -32.41 -33.29 -8.41
CA ALA A 6 -32.56 -32.28 -9.44
C ALA A 6 -31.47 -32.47 -10.51
N THR A 7 -31.92 -32.93 -11.67
CA THR A 7 -31.09 -33.13 -12.87
C THR A 7 -30.98 -31.81 -13.62
N LEU A 8 -29.76 -31.34 -13.86
CA LEU A 8 -29.47 -30.13 -14.66
C LEU A 8 -29.86 -30.34 -16.14
N PRO A 9 -30.50 -29.36 -16.80
CA PRO A 9 -30.82 -29.45 -18.22
C PRO A 9 -29.57 -29.26 -19.10
N PRO A 10 -29.47 -29.94 -20.26
CA PRO A 10 -28.30 -29.87 -21.13
C PRO A 10 -28.22 -28.56 -21.94
N LEU A 11 -26.97 -28.14 -22.20
CA LEU A 11 -26.57 -26.96 -22.97
C LEU A 11 -27.12 -27.00 -24.41
N ALA A 12 -27.88 -25.96 -24.79
CA ALA A 12 -28.36 -25.76 -26.14
C ALA A 12 -27.19 -25.44 -27.10
N ARG A 13 -26.99 -26.30 -28.09
CA ARG A 13 -26.08 -26.09 -29.24
C ARG A 13 -26.59 -24.94 -30.10
N ARG A 14 -25.82 -23.86 -30.24
CA ARG A 14 -26.06 -22.84 -31.27
C ARG A 14 -25.29 -23.16 -32.54
N THR A 15 -26.07 -23.32 -33.60
CA THR A 15 -25.69 -23.61 -34.98
C THR A 15 -24.84 -22.50 -35.60
N ARG A 16 -23.79 -22.89 -36.32
CA ARG A 16 -23.02 -22.03 -37.23
C ARG A 16 -23.92 -21.59 -38.38
N ARG A 17 -24.01 -20.28 -38.65
CA ARG A 17 -24.49 -19.75 -39.94
C ARG A 17 -23.36 -18.95 -40.60
N ASN A 18 -22.93 -19.46 -41.75
CA ASN A 18 -22.11 -18.76 -42.73
C ASN A 18 -22.90 -17.57 -43.31
N GLY A 19 -22.31 -16.38 -43.29
CA GLY A 19 -22.81 -15.17 -43.92
C GLY A 19 -21.67 -14.44 -44.63
N ARG A 20 -21.91 -14.06 -45.88
CA ARG A 20 -20.96 -13.64 -46.91
C ARG A 20 -20.14 -12.40 -46.56
N VAL A 21 -18.94 -12.36 -47.15
CA VAL A 21 -18.01 -11.24 -47.22
C VAL A 21 -18.59 -10.14 -48.11
N ALA A 22 -18.68 -8.91 -47.59
CA ALA A 22 -18.88 -7.70 -48.40
C ALA A 22 -17.79 -6.69 -48.03
N ARG A 23 -16.98 -6.33 -49.04
CA ARG A 23 -15.96 -5.28 -48.97
C ARG A 23 -16.65 -3.92 -48.98
N GLY A 24 -16.33 -3.07 -48.02
CA GLY A 24 -16.73 -1.66 -48.02
C GLY A 24 -15.61 -0.83 -47.37
N HIS A 25 -14.87 -0.10 -48.20
CA HIS A 25 -13.98 0.96 -47.74
C HIS A 25 -14.82 2.15 -47.26
N ALA A 26 -14.69 2.51 -45.99
CA ALA A 26 -15.08 3.83 -45.51
C ALA A 26 -14.07 4.28 -44.44
N ARG A 27 -13.20 5.21 -44.83
CA ARG A 27 -12.42 6.04 -43.91
C ARG A 27 -13.39 7.04 -43.27
N THR A 28 -13.45 7.10 -41.95
CA THR A 28 -13.68 8.33 -41.19
C THR A 28 -13.31 8.10 -39.73
N GLY A 29 -12.62 9.07 -39.15
CA GLY A 29 -12.10 9.01 -37.79
C GLY A 29 -13.21 9.02 -36.72
N GLY A 30 -12.93 8.35 -35.62
CA GLY A 30 -13.76 8.34 -34.42
C GLY A 30 -12.88 8.10 -33.20
N ARG A 31 -12.80 9.13 -32.36
CA ARG A 31 -12.11 9.19 -31.07
C ARG A 31 -12.58 8.10 -30.10
N ASP A 32 -11.68 7.83 -29.16
CA ASP A 32 -11.90 7.35 -27.80
C ASP A 32 -12.57 6.00 -27.57
N ARG A 33 -11.72 5.02 -27.22
CA ARG A 33 -11.95 4.19 -26.05
C ARG A 33 -10.68 4.16 -25.22
N GLY A 34 -10.51 5.19 -24.39
CA GLY A 34 -9.62 5.12 -23.24
C GLY A 34 -10.03 3.92 -22.37
N GLY A 35 -9.39 2.78 -22.62
CA GLY A 35 -9.37 1.69 -21.67
C GLY A 35 -8.67 2.23 -20.43
N THR A 36 -9.44 2.47 -19.37
CA THR A 36 -8.90 2.73 -18.04
C THR A 36 -8.07 1.51 -17.68
N VAL A 37 -6.76 1.56 -17.93
CA VAL A 37 -5.82 0.60 -17.37
C VAL A 37 -6.04 0.71 -15.86
N PRO A 38 -6.50 -0.35 -15.17
CA PRO A 38 -6.70 -0.25 -13.73
C PRO A 38 -5.38 0.19 -13.11
N ALA A 39 -5.44 1.00 -12.06
CA ALA A 39 -4.28 1.66 -11.44
C ALA A 39 -3.33 0.67 -10.71
N PHE A 40 -3.13 -0.53 -11.24
CA PHE A 40 -2.29 -1.64 -10.78
C PHE A 40 -0.86 -1.22 -10.42
N GLY A 41 -0.34 -0.14 -11.01
CA GLY A 41 1.00 0.37 -10.73
C GLY A 41 1.20 0.89 -9.31
N ARG A 42 0.12 1.21 -8.58
CA ARG A 42 0.17 1.73 -7.21
C ARG A 42 -0.25 0.72 -6.14
N SER A 43 -0.91 -0.37 -6.54
CA SER A 43 -1.41 -1.39 -5.62
C SER A 43 -0.26 -2.11 -4.92
N ARG A 44 -0.36 -2.15 -3.59
CA ARG A 44 0.57 -2.91 -2.74
C ARG A 44 -0.09 -4.21 -2.30
N VAL A 45 0.75 -5.20 -2.03
CA VAL A 45 0.35 -6.54 -1.59
C VAL A 45 1.13 -6.88 -0.32
N LEU A 46 0.44 -7.31 0.73
CA LEU A 46 1.08 -7.69 1.98
C LEU A 46 1.71 -9.07 1.83
N LEU A 47 3.00 -9.17 2.12
CA LEU A 47 3.73 -10.43 2.17
C LEU A 47 3.80 -10.92 3.61
N LEU A 48 3.29 -12.12 3.83
CA LEU A 48 3.34 -12.83 5.10
C LEU A 48 4.39 -13.93 5.06
N ASN A 49 4.93 -14.22 6.23
CA ASN A 49 5.71 -15.41 6.51
C ASN A 49 4.79 -16.65 6.54
N THR A 50 5.36 -17.85 6.54
CA THR A 50 4.60 -19.11 6.69
C THR A 50 3.72 -19.13 7.94
N THR A 51 4.16 -18.43 8.99
CA THR A 51 3.52 -18.24 10.30
C THR A 51 2.46 -17.13 10.33
N PHE A 52 2.12 -16.52 9.18
CA PHE A 52 1.22 -15.35 9.05
C PHE A 52 1.76 -14.05 9.65
N GLU A 53 3.02 -14.03 10.10
CA GLU A 53 3.68 -12.80 10.52
C GLU A 53 3.94 -11.89 9.31
N PRO A 54 3.56 -10.60 9.34
CA PRO A 54 3.78 -9.71 8.22
C PRO A 54 5.25 -9.35 8.05
N LEU A 55 5.74 -9.47 6.82
CA LEU A 55 7.13 -9.24 6.45
C LEU A 55 7.31 -7.87 5.78
N THR A 56 6.58 -7.62 4.70
CA THR A 56 6.68 -6.38 3.91
C THR A 56 5.46 -6.13 3.04
N ALA A 57 5.34 -4.92 2.47
CA ALA A 57 4.34 -4.58 1.46
C ALA A 57 5.02 -4.41 0.09
N LEU A 58 4.75 -5.32 -0.84
CA LEU A 58 5.37 -5.38 -2.16
C LEU A 58 4.51 -4.70 -3.24
N PRO A 59 5.11 -4.20 -4.34
CA PRO A 59 4.33 -3.86 -5.53
C PRO A 59 3.64 -5.10 -6.11
N LEU A 60 2.42 -4.94 -6.62
CA LEU A 60 1.61 -6.01 -7.23
C LEU A 60 2.40 -6.86 -8.22
N ARG A 61 3.18 -6.23 -9.11
CA ARG A 61 4.01 -6.96 -10.09
C ARG A 61 4.97 -7.98 -9.45
N ARG A 62 5.60 -7.65 -8.31
CA ARG A 62 6.49 -8.61 -7.62
C ARG A 62 5.69 -9.73 -6.98
N ALA A 63 4.54 -9.44 -6.39
CA ALA A 63 3.67 -10.44 -5.81
C ALA A 63 3.20 -11.47 -6.87
N VAL A 64 2.77 -11.00 -8.04
CA VAL A 64 2.37 -11.87 -9.15
C VAL A 64 3.52 -12.78 -9.61
N VAL A 65 4.74 -12.25 -9.72
CA VAL A 65 5.92 -13.07 -10.04
C VAL A 65 6.14 -14.16 -8.98
N MET A 66 5.93 -13.86 -7.70
CA MET A 66 6.06 -14.86 -6.63
C MET A 66 5.00 -15.96 -6.71
N LEU A 67 3.76 -15.63 -7.08
CA LEU A 67 2.68 -16.60 -7.31
C LEU A 67 2.99 -17.50 -8.50
N VAL A 68 3.34 -16.93 -9.66
CA VAL A 68 3.61 -17.68 -10.89
C VAL A 68 4.84 -18.60 -10.73
N CYS A 69 5.86 -18.15 -10.00
CA CYS A 69 7.02 -19.00 -9.69
C CYS A 69 6.77 -20.03 -8.57
N GLY A 70 5.55 -20.14 -8.04
CA GLY A 70 5.22 -21.09 -6.97
C GLY A 70 5.96 -20.84 -5.66
N LYS A 71 6.33 -19.58 -5.36
CA LYS A 71 7.05 -19.21 -4.12
C LYS A 71 6.10 -18.78 -3.01
N ALA A 72 4.88 -18.43 -3.37
CA ALA A 72 3.87 -17.93 -2.47
C ALA A 72 2.48 -18.35 -2.95
N GLU A 73 1.53 -18.31 -2.03
CA GLU A 73 0.10 -18.50 -2.29
C GLU A 73 -0.69 -17.24 -1.95
N VAL A 74 -1.90 -17.14 -2.52
CA VAL A 74 -2.84 -16.06 -2.20
C VAL A 74 -3.59 -16.42 -0.93
N VAL A 75 -3.55 -15.53 0.06
CA VAL A 75 -4.39 -15.63 1.27
C VAL A 75 -5.65 -14.82 1.07
N HIS A 76 -5.50 -13.61 0.53
CA HIS A 76 -6.59 -12.70 0.23
C HIS A 76 -6.45 -12.16 -1.19
N GLY A 77 -7.54 -12.26 -1.96
CA GLY A 77 -7.64 -11.65 -3.29
C GLY A 77 -8.09 -10.20 -3.21
N ASP A 78 -8.05 -9.51 -4.34
CA ASP A 78 -8.65 -8.19 -4.49
C ASP A 78 -10.18 -8.25 -4.21
N PRO A 79 -10.75 -7.31 -3.44
CA PRO A 79 -12.18 -7.32 -3.08
C PRO A 79 -13.13 -7.28 -4.27
N SER A 80 -12.69 -6.74 -5.41
CA SER A 80 -13.50 -6.69 -6.64
C SER A 80 -13.35 -7.95 -7.51
N GLY A 81 -12.55 -8.93 -7.07
CA GLY A 81 -12.36 -10.21 -7.75
C GLY A 81 -11.57 -10.11 -9.04
N LEU A 82 -10.74 -9.08 -9.19
CA LEU A 82 -9.95 -8.87 -10.41
C LEU A 82 -8.99 -10.03 -10.69
N LEU A 83 -8.90 -10.40 -11.96
CA LEU A 83 -8.01 -11.44 -12.46
C LEU A 83 -7.00 -10.83 -13.43
N LEU A 84 -5.76 -11.31 -13.34
CA LEU A 84 -4.70 -11.06 -14.32
C LEU A 84 -4.63 -12.27 -15.25
N HIS A 85 -4.61 -11.99 -16.54
CA HIS A 85 -4.55 -13.02 -17.57
C HIS A 85 -3.26 -12.92 -18.36
N SER A 86 -2.67 -14.08 -18.65
CA SER A 86 -1.76 -14.31 -19.76
C SER A 86 -2.44 -15.26 -20.75
N GLU A 87 -1.77 -15.56 -21.86
CA GLU A 87 -2.27 -16.52 -22.84
C GLU A 87 -2.53 -17.91 -22.24
N THR A 88 -1.73 -18.32 -21.25
CA THR A 88 -1.75 -19.69 -20.69
C THR A 88 -2.09 -19.74 -19.21
N VAL A 89 -2.13 -18.61 -18.51
CA VAL A 89 -2.27 -18.56 -17.05
C VAL A 89 -3.25 -17.47 -16.66
N THR A 90 -4.10 -17.77 -15.67
CA THR A 90 -4.92 -16.75 -14.99
C THR A 90 -4.54 -16.73 -13.52
N VAL A 91 -4.26 -15.54 -12.98
CA VAL A 91 -3.83 -15.32 -11.60
C VAL A 91 -4.76 -14.29 -10.96
N PRO A 92 -5.40 -14.58 -9.81
CA PRO A 92 -6.15 -13.55 -9.11
C PRO A 92 -5.22 -12.43 -8.66
N VAL A 93 -5.68 -11.18 -8.73
CA VAL A 93 -4.94 -10.04 -8.15
C VAL A 93 -4.90 -10.24 -6.64
N PRO A 94 -3.73 -10.42 -6.01
CA PRO A 94 -3.67 -10.63 -4.57
C PRO A 94 -3.70 -9.29 -3.81
N SER A 95 -4.36 -9.30 -2.66
CA SER A 95 -4.20 -8.29 -1.61
C SER A 95 -3.17 -8.73 -0.56
N VAL A 96 -3.18 -10.03 -0.23
CA VAL A 96 -2.25 -10.65 0.73
C VAL A 96 -1.74 -11.97 0.17
N ILE A 97 -0.42 -12.18 0.25
CA ILE A 97 0.24 -13.44 -0.12
C ILE A 97 1.07 -13.99 1.03
N ARG A 98 1.22 -15.31 1.07
CA ARG A 98 2.02 -16.03 2.08
C ARG A 98 3.13 -16.83 1.42
N LEU A 99 4.35 -16.74 1.95
CA LEU A 99 5.46 -17.56 1.49
C LEU A 99 5.23 -19.04 1.84
N HIS A 100 5.67 -19.95 0.96
CA HIS A 100 5.73 -21.37 1.29
C HIS A 100 6.91 -21.72 2.20
N ASN A 101 8.01 -20.97 2.10
CA ASN A 101 9.21 -21.19 2.90
C ASN A 101 9.35 -20.12 3.97
N HIS A 102 9.68 -20.56 5.19
CA HIS A 102 9.86 -19.67 6.32
C HIS A 102 11.09 -18.78 6.14
N VAL A 103 10.93 -17.48 6.37
CA VAL A 103 12.04 -16.52 6.38
C VAL A 103 12.23 -15.98 7.79
N ARG A 104 13.42 -16.21 8.37
CA ARG A 104 13.80 -15.63 9.66
C ARG A 104 14.22 -14.17 9.46
N VAL A 105 13.40 -13.24 9.93
CA VAL A 105 13.77 -11.81 9.93
C VAL A 105 14.49 -11.49 11.25
N PRO A 106 15.78 -11.10 11.23
CA PRO A 106 16.45 -10.67 12.45
C PRO A 106 15.74 -9.44 13.00
N TYR A 107 15.30 -9.52 14.26
CA TYR A 107 14.56 -8.46 14.93
C TYR A 107 15.40 -7.18 14.94
N ARG A 108 14.93 -6.14 14.25
CA ARG A 108 15.53 -4.80 14.34
C ARG A 108 14.84 -4.07 15.46
N GLY A 109 15.47 -4.02 16.63
CA GLY A 109 14.91 -3.44 17.85
C GLY A 109 14.52 -1.96 17.76
N THR A 110 14.94 -1.26 16.70
CA THR A 110 14.63 0.15 16.50
C THR A 110 14.02 0.39 15.12
N VAL A 111 12.88 1.10 15.08
CA VAL A 111 12.26 1.55 13.84
C VAL A 111 13.13 2.66 13.23
N PRO A 112 13.72 2.47 12.04
CA PRO A 112 14.51 3.52 11.39
C PRO A 112 13.65 4.75 11.11
N LEU A 113 14.22 5.93 11.39
CA LEU A 113 13.58 7.20 11.06
C LEU A 113 13.63 7.43 9.56
N THR A 114 12.46 7.42 8.92
CA THR A 114 12.30 7.72 7.49
C THR A 114 11.37 8.90 7.31
N ARG A 115 11.50 9.65 6.21
CA ARG A 115 10.60 10.78 5.95
C ARG A 115 9.13 10.36 5.93
N SER A 116 8.81 9.28 5.21
CA SER A 116 7.43 8.76 5.15
C SER A 116 6.92 8.38 6.54
N GLY A 117 7.74 7.66 7.32
CA GLY A 117 7.42 7.28 8.69
C GLY A 117 7.13 8.47 9.60
N LEU A 118 7.94 9.52 9.52
CA LEU A 118 7.75 10.72 10.34
C LEU A 118 6.48 11.48 9.96
N MET A 119 6.24 11.66 8.66
CA MET A 119 5.05 12.35 8.17
C MET A 119 3.77 11.58 8.55
N HIS A 120 3.81 10.24 8.48
CA HIS A 120 2.70 9.39 8.92
C HIS A 120 2.46 9.48 10.44
N ARG A 121 3.54 9.40 11.25
CA ARG A 121 3.46 9.57 12.72
C ARG A 121 2.75 10.86 13.11
N ASP A 122 3.13 11.96 12.46
CA ASP A 122 2.58 13.29 12.76
C ASP A 122 1.27 13.57 11.99
N ARG A 123 0.66 12.54 11.38
CA ARG A 123 -0.60 12.60 10.62
C ARG A 123 -0.60 13.69 9.54
N TYR A 124 0.56 13.91 8.93
CA TYR A 124 0.80 14.98 7.95
C TYR A 124 0.41 16.37 8.46
N ARG A 125 0.49 16.61 9.78
CA ARG A 125 0.22 17.91 10.42
C ARG A 125 1.48 18.53 10.98
N CYS A 126 1.56 19.84 10.84
CA CYS A 126 2.66 20.65 11.32
C CYS A 126 2.65 20.67 12.86
N ALA A 127 3.76 20.26 13.48
CA ALA A 127 3.90 20.21 14.93
C ALA A 127 3.75 21.57 15.62
N TYR A 128 3.95 22.67 14.87
CA TYR A 128 3.86 24.04 15.36
C TYR A 128 2.44 24.62 15.19
N CYS A 129 1.93 24.68 13.95
CA CYS A 129 0.67 25.37 13.65
C CYS A 129 -0.53 24.44 13.38
N GLY A 130 -0.34 23.12 13.30
CA GLY A 130 -1.40 22.14 13.05
C GLY A 130 -1.90 22.05 11.60
N ARG A 131 -1.44 22.94 10.71
CA ARG A 131 -1.76 22.90 9.26
C ARG A 131 -1.08 21.71 8.58
N LYS A 132 -1.36 21.48 7.29
CA LYS A 132 -0.70 20.45 6.50
C LYS A 132 0.82 20.60 6.59
N ALA A 133 1.53 19.47 6.75
CA ALA A 133 2.97 19.42 6.74
C ALA A 133 3.49 18.96 5.38
N GLU A 134 4.58 19.58 4.95
CA GLU A 134 5.28 19.28 3.69
C GLU A 134 6.74 18.92 3.92
N THR A 135 7.32 19.35 5.04
CA THR A 135 8.75 19.23 5.34
C THR A 135 8.98 18.59 6.70
N ILE A 136 10.24 18.22 6.95
CA ILE A 136 10.73 17.77 8.26
C ILE A 136 11.59 18.88 8.84
N ASP A 137 11.43 19.12 10.13
CA ASP A 137 12.26 20.03 10.89
C ASP A 137 12.82 19.35 12.14
N HIS A 138 13.95 19.87 12.61
CA HIS A 138 14.57 19.46 13.86
C HIS A 138 14.22 20.45 14.97
N VAL A 139 13.54 19.99 16.02
CA VAL A 139 13.15 20.80 17.18
C VAL A 139 14.35 21.56 17.73
N VAL A 140 15.44 20.84 17.98
CA VAL A 140 16.79 21.39 18.16
C VAL A 140 17.50 21.35 16.79
N PRO A 141 17.85 22.49 16.19
CA PRO A 141 18.55 22.55 14.91
C PRO A 141 19.87 21.79 14.92
N ARG A 142 20.28 21.24 13.76
CA ARG A 142 21.57 20.54 13.61
C ARG A 142 22.77 21.44 13.93
N SER A 143 22.71 22.72 13.57
CA SER A 143 23.73 23.71 13.89
C SER A 143 23.92 23.92 15.40
N ARG A 144 22.92 23.54 16.21
CA ARG A 144 22.96 23.59 17.67
C ARG A 144 23.08 22.21 18.31
N GLY A 145 23.62 21.23 17.59
CA GLY A 145 23.87 19.87 18.09
C GLY A 145 22.68 18.92 18.07
N GLY A 146 21.56 19.33 17.48
CA GLY A 146 20.37 18.48 17.36
C GLY A 146 20.59 17.23 16.51
N GLN A 147 20.19 16.08 17.04
CA GLN A 147 20.34 14.78 16.38
C GLN A 147 19.18 14.46 15.42
N HIS A 148 19.41 13.64 14.41
CA HIS A 148 18.36 13.17 13.50
C HIS A 148 17.67 11.92 14.08
N THR A 149 16.83 12.14 15.10
CA THR A 149 16.13 11.08 15.87
C THR A 149 14.64 11.34 15.93
N TRP A 150 13.85 10.30 16.24
CA TRP A 150 12.40 10.44 16.38
C TRP A 150 11.98 11.49 17.41
N GLN A 151 12.76 11.68 18.47
CA GLN A 151 12.50 12.65 19.54
C GLN A 151 12.86 14.09 19.17
N ASN A 152 13.59 14.31 18.07
CA ASN A 152 14.01 15.63 17.64
C ASN A 152 13.43 16.03 16.28
N CYS A 153 13.04 15.07 15.43
CA CYS A 153 12.44 15.36 14.14
C CYS A 153 10.90 15.44 14.26
N VAL A 154 10.32 16.44 13.59
CA VAL A 154 8.87 16.66 13.49
C VAL A 154 8.46 17.03 12.08
N ALA A 155 7.24 16.67 11.69
CA ALA A 155 6.61 17.20 10.49
C ALA A 155 6.23 18.67 10.69
N CYS A 156 6.52 19.50 9.70
CA CYS A 156 6.22 20.92 9.72
C CYS A 156 5.80 21.43 8.34
N CYS A 157 5.15 22.60 8.32
CA CYS A 157 4.88 23.30 7.06
C CYS A 157 6.05 24.21 6.69
N THR A 158 6.22 24.48 5.39
CA THR A 158 7.32 25.30 4.86
C THR A 158 7.40 26.67 5.54
N ARG A 159 6.26 27.33 5.80
CA ARG A 159 6.20 28.64 6.47
C ARG A 159 6.75 28.60 7.90
N CYS A 160 6.35 27.60 8.70
CA CYS A 160 6.86 27.44 10.06
C CYS A 160 8.33 27.04 10.05
N ASN A 161 8.72 26.15 9.13
CA ASN A 161 10.12 25.72 8.99
C ASN A 161 11.04 26.91 8.70
N HIS A 162 10.68 27.75 7.73
CA HIS A 162 11.45 28.96 7.37
C HIS A 162 11.47 29.97 8.51
N ARG A 163 10.34 30.17 9.22
CA ARG A 163 10.31 31.08 10.37
C ARG A 163 11.14 30.53 11.53
N LYS A 164 11.22 29.22 11.74
CA LYS A 164 12.05 28.67 12.81
C LYS A 164 13.54 28.77 12.46
N ALA A 165 13.92 28.36 11.26
CA ALA A 165 15.31 28.31 10.81
C ALA A 165 16.19 27.57 11.84
N ASP A 166 17.29 28.19 12.27
CA ASP A 166 18.26 27.68 13.25
C ASP A 166 17.96 28.11 14.70
N ARG A 167 16.75 28.63 14.96
CA ARG A 167 16.31 29.01 16.29
C ARG A 167 15.74 27.84 17.09
N LEU A 168 15.94 27.92 18.40
CA LEU A 168 15.29 27.09 19.40
C LEU A 168 13.84 27.55 19.59
N LEU A 169 12.99 26.63 20.05
CA LEU A 169 11.59 26.97 20.33
C LEU A 169 11.46 28.03 21.44
N SER A 170 12.35 27.99 22.44
CA SER A 170 12.40 28.98 23.52
C SER A 170 12.66 30.40 23.01
N GLU A 171 13.54 30.57 22.02
CA GLU A 171 13.85 31.87 21.41
C GLU A 171 12.66 32.47 20.65
N LEU A 172 11.73 31.62 20.21
CA LEU A 172 10.53 32.01 19.48
C LEU A 172 9.28 32.12 20.38
N GLY A 173 9.39 31.71 21.65
CA GLY A 173 8.23 31.51 22.52
C GLY A 173 7.28 30.44 21.99
N TRP A 174 7.78 29.47 21.23
CA TRP A 174 6.98 28.39 20.66
C TRP A 174 6.95 27.17 21.59
N SER A 175 5.85 26.43 21.52
CA SER A 175 5.71 25.12 22.13
C SER A 175 5.27 24.10 21.07
N LEU A 176 5.67 22.85 21.27
CA LEU A 176 5.19 21.75 20.45
C LEU A 176 3.77 21.38 20.88
N ARG A 177 2.92 21.05 19.91
CA ARG A 177 1.57 20.55 20.18
C ARG A 177 1.57 19.13 20.76
N THR A 178 2.56 18.34 20.39
CA THR A 178 2.72 16.95 20.83
C THR A 178 4.19 16.67 21.06
N ARG A 179 4.52 15.86 22.08
CA ARG A 179 5.88 15.43 22.34
C ARG A 179 6.32 14.40 21.29
N PRO A 180 7.36 14.67 20.48
CA PRO A 180 7.85 13.72 19.48
C PRO A 180 8.43 12.48 20.17
N GLN A 181 7.95 11.32 19.75
CA GLN A 181 8.41 10.01 20.24
C GLN A 181 8.61 9.06 19.07
N ALA A 182 9.38 8.00 19.31
CA ALA A 182 9.48 6.90 18.36
C ALA A 182 8.16 6.10 18.37
N PRO A 183 7.63 5.74 17.19
CA PRO A 183 6.49 4.86 17.11
C PRO A 183 6.82 3.48 17.69
N ARG A 184 5.82 2.81 18.25
CA ARG A 184 5.94 1.48 18.84
C ARG A 184 5.42 0.42 17.88
N GLY A 185 5.87 -0.82 18.08
CA GLY A 185 5.35 -1.99 17.39
C GLY A 185 6.18 -2.44 16.18
N PRO A 186 6.24 -3.77 15.93
CA PRO A 186 7.10 -4.36 14.91
C PRO A 186 6.71 -3.97 13.48
N TYR A 187 5.42 -3.65 13.25
CA TYR A 187 4.83 -3.48 11.92
C TYR A 187 4.48 -2.03 11.56
N TRP A 188 4.82 -1.06 12.42
CA TRP A 188 4.60 0.36 12.15
C TRP A 188 5.15 0.80 10.78
N ARG A 189 6.29 0.24 10.37
CA ARG A 189 6.89 0.53 9.06
C ARG A 189 5.98 0.20 7.89
N LEU A 190 5.17 -0.84 8.02
CA LEU A 190 4.25 -1.28 6.99
C LEU A 190 3.04 -0.35 6.93
N GLN A 191 2.49 -0.01 8.08
CA GLN A 191 1.40 0.97 8.20
C GLN A 191 1.81 2.34 7.62
N ALA A 192 3.02 2.80 7.90
CA ALA A 192 3.51 4.09 7.40
C ALA A 192 3.86 4.14 5.89
N GLN A 193 3.90 2.98 5.21
CA GLN A 193 4.18 2.89 3.76
C GLN A 193 2.91 2.71 2.92
N VAL A 194 1.77 2.48 3.56
CA VAL A 194 0.55 2.04 2.89
C VAL A 194 -0.57 2.98 3.34
N ASN A 195 -0.75 4.07 2.57
CA ASN A 195 -1.81 5.05 2.83
C ASN A 195 -3.20 4.57 2.42
N ASP A 196 -3.27 3.48 1.66
CA ASP A 196 -4.48 2.89 1.10
C ASP A 196 -4.36 1.37 1.20
N ALA A 197 -4.28 0.89 2.45
CA ALA A 197 -4.18 -0.53 2.74
C ALA A 197 -5.56 -1.14 2.62
N ASP A 198 -5.64 -2.32 2.00
CA ASP A 198 -6.85 -3.12 2.03
C ASP A 198 -7.27 -3.36 3.51
N PRO A 199 -8.56 -3.17 3.85
CA PRO A 199 -9.07 -3.44 5.19
C PRO A 199 -8.65 -4.79 5.77
N GLU A 200 -8.49 -5.82 4.95
CA GLU A 200 -8.08 -7.16 5.39
C GLU A 200 -6.67 -7.19 6.00
N TRP A 201 -5.81 -6.20 5.69
CA TRP A 201 -4.46 -6.13 6.25
C TRP A 201 -4.46 -5.87 7.76
N ARG A 202 -5.54 -5.30 8.30
CA ARG A 202 -5.70 -5.05 9.74
C ARG A 202 -5.61 -6.32 10.57
N LEU A 203 -6.04 -7.45 10.02
CA LEU A 203 -5.98 -8.76 10.68
C LEU A 203 -4.54 -9.17 11.02
N TYR A 204 -3.56 -8.73 10.22
CA TYR A 204 -2.16 -9.11 10.36
C TYR A 204 -1.30 -8.03 11.02
N LEU A 205 -1.63 -6.76 10.78
CA LEU A 205 -0.83 -5.63 11.25
C LEU A 205 -1.21 -5.16 12.67
N GLY A 206 -2.38 -5.58 13.18
CA GLY A 206 -2.98 -5.04 14.41
C GLY A 206 -3.47 -3.60 14.23
N ASP A 207 -4.11 -3.06 15.26
CA ASP A 207 -4.49 -1.64 15.25
C ASP A 207 -3.23 -0.77 15.25
N ALA A 208 -3.21 0.26 14.40
CA ALA A 208 -2.14 1.25 14.39
C ALA A 208 -2.10 1.95 15.76
N VAL A 209 -1.17 1.55 16.62
CA VAL A 209 -0.99 2.18 17.92
C VAL A 209 -0.59 3.63 17.67
N ALA A 210 -1.52 4.53 18.02
CA ALA A 210 -1.40 5.98 17.86
C ALA A 210 -0.28 6.59 18.71
#